data_AF-A0A2P8W6U9-F1
#
_entry.id   AF-A0A2P8W6U9-F1
#
_cell.length_a   1.000
_cell.length_b   1.000
_cell.length_c   1.000
_cell.angle_alpha   90.00
_cell.angle_beta   90.00
_cell.angle_gamma   90.00
#
_symmetry.space_group_name_H-M   'P 1'
#
loop_
_entity.id
_entity.type
_entity.pdbx_description
1 polymer ?
#
loop_
_entity_poly.entity_id
_entity_poly.type
_entity_poly.pdbx_seq_one_letter_code
_entity_poly.pdbx_strand_id
1 'polypeptide(L)'
;MNVFGVGLPEMALILVLALLVFGPKKLPEIGRSLGKAIKGFQDASKEFEEEFKKEAQQIEKAVTTPMKATLEPDSQKVLTPPEPAAEAEPEAAMAEPPVEVSDINGSSPVAEPTETDSPA
;
A
#
# COMPACT_ATOMS: atom_id res chain seq x y z
N MET A 1 3.39 -13.26 3.02
CA MET A 1 2.03 -12.71 3.20
C MET A 1 1.10 -13.48 2.27
N ASN A 2 0.39 -14.48 2.80
CA ASN A 2 -0.60 -15.25 2.03
C ASN A 2 -1.92 -14.49 2.11
N VAL A 3 -2.18 -13.63 1.13
CA VAL A 3 -3.26 -12.63 1.21
C VAL A 3 -4.67 -13.19 1.32
N PHE A 4 -4.89 -14.48 1.06
CA PHE A 4 -6.21 -15.10 1.20
C PHE A 4 -6.16 -16.58 1.67
N GLY A 5 -5.05 -17.05 2.23
CA GLY A 5 -4.81 -18.50 2.40
C GLY A 5 -4.70 -19.27 1.07
N VAL A 6 -4.80 -18.56 -0.05
CA VAL A 6 -4.70 -19.06 -1.43
C VAL A 6 -3.25 -18.84 -1.88
N GLY A 7 -2.49 -19.92 -2.03
CA GLY A 7 -1.18 -19.90 -2.65
C GLY A 7 -1.27 -19.98 -4.17
N LEU A 8 -0.11 -20.10 -4.82
CA LEU A 8 -0.04 -20.38 -6.26
C LEU A 8 -0.80 -21.66 -6.66
N PRO A 9 -0.76 -22.78 -5.89
CA PRO A 9 -1.49 -24.00 -6.25
C PRO A 9 -3.01 -23.79 -6.30
N GLU A 10 -3.58 -23.12 -5.29
CA GLU A 10 -5.02 -22.89 -5.21
C GLU A 10 -5.48 -21.89 -6.28
N MET A 11 -4.67 -20.86 -6.58
CA MET A 11 -4.93 -19.96 -7.71
C MET A 11 -4.92 -20.70 -9.06
N ALA A 12 -4.00 -21.65 -9.24
CA ALA A 12 -3.96 -22.47 -10.45
C ALA A 12 -5.21 -23.36 -10.58
N LEU A 13 -5.73 -23.94 -9.49
CA LEU A 13 -6.95 -24.73 -9.51
C LEU A 13 -8.17 -23.89 -9.96
N ILE A 14 -8.32 -22.68 -9.40
CA ILE A 14 -9.38 -21.75 -9.81
C ILE A 14 -9.21 -21.35 -11.28
N LEU A 15 -7.98 -21.11 -11.73
CA LEU A 15 -7.69 -20.80 -13.13
C LEU A 15 -8.11 -21.95 -14.05
N VAL A 16 -7.84 -23.20 -13.67
CA VAL A 16 -8.25 -24.39 -14.44
C VAL A 16 -9.78 -24.48 -14.53
N LEU A 17 -10.51 -24.23 -13.43
CA LEU A 17 -11.98 -24.20 -13.46
C LEU A 17 -12.50 -23.08 -14.35
N ALA A 18 -11.93 -21.88 -14.24
CA ALA A 18 -12.28 -20.76 -15.11
C ALA A 18 -11.97 -21.06 -16.59
N LEU A 19 -10.84 -21.73 -16.86
CA LEU A 19 -10.47 -22.21 -18.18
C LEU A 19 -11.40 -23.29 -18.72
N LEU A 20 -12.05 -24.08 -17.87
CA LEU A 20 -13.02 -25.07 -18.31
C LEU A 20 -14.36 -24.40 -18.70
N VAL A 21 -14.77 -23.37 -17.95
CA VAL A 21 -15.99 -22.59 -18.22
C VAL A 21 -15.82 -21.69 -19.44
N PHE A 22 -14.74 -20.91 -19.48
CA PHE A 22 -14.50 -19.92 -20.53
C PHE A 22 -13.68 -20.47 -21.71
N GLY A 23 -12.82 -21.47 -21.48
CA GLY A 23 -11.91 -22.02 -22.49
C GLY A 23 -10.52 -21.34 -22.51
N PRO A 24 -9.43 -22.09 -22.80
CA PRO A 24 -8.06 -21.55 -22.88
C PRO A 24 -7.82 -20.58 -24.02
N LYS A 25 -8.70 -20.57 -25.02
CA LYS A 25 -8.64 -19.58 -26.11
C LYS A 25 -9.28 -18.24 -25.72
N LYS A 26 -10.23 -18.21 -24.77
CA LYS A 26 -10.97 -16.99 -24.41
C LYS A 26 -10.23 -16.09 -23.45
N LEU A 27 -9.48 -16.63 -22.49
CA LEU A 27 -8.64 -15.79 -21.61
C LEU A 27 -7.67 -14.87 -22.38
N PRO A 28 -6.85 -15.35 -23.34
CA PRO A 28 -5.96 -14.47 -24.08
C PRO A 28 -6.70 -13.54 -25.06
N GLU A 29 -7.89 -13.91 -25.52
CA GLU A 29 -8.75 -13.04 -26.34
C GLU A 29 -9.24 -11.84 -25.53
N ILE A 30 -9.79 -12.08 -24.33
CA ILE A 30 -10.26 -11.06 -23.39
C ILE A 30 -9.08 -10.21 -22.89
N GLY A 31 -7.95 -10.83 -22.56
CA GLY A 31 -6.74 -10.12 -22.13
C GLY A 31 -6.22 -9.17 -23.22
N ARG A 32 -6.28 -9.57 -24.50
CA ARG A 32 -5.91 -8.69 -25.62
C ARG A 32 -6.89 -7.53 -25.80
N SER A 33 -8.20 -7.76 -25.70
CA SER A 33 -9.19 -6.67 -25.83
C SER A 33 -9.09 -5.67 -24.68
N LEU A 34 -8.99 -6.17 -23.44
CA LEU A 34 -8.82 -5.35 -22.26
C LEU A 34 -7.48 -4.60 -22.30
N GLY A 35 -6.40 -5.27 -22.72
CA GLY A 35 -5.08 -4.65 -22.86
C GLY A 35 -5.09 -3.50 -23.88
N LYS A 36 -5.79 -3.67 -25.02
CA LYS A 36 -5.97 -2.58 -25.99
C LYS A 36 -6.78 -1.42 -25.39
N ALA A 37 -7.84 -1.70 -24.64
CA ALA A 37 -8.65 -0.68 -23.98
C ALA A 37 -7.85 0.10 -22.94
N ILE A 38 -7.11 -0.59 -22.07
CA ILE A 38 -6.24 0.03 -21.05
C ILE A 38 -5.11 0.84 -21.71
N LYS A 39 -4.54 0.34 -22.81
CA LYS A 39 -3.53 1.09 -23.57
C LYS A 39 -4.11 2.38 -24.16
N GLY A 40 -5.26 2.29 -24.85
CA GLY A 40 -5.93 3.47 -25.40
C GLY A 40 -6.32 4.48 -24.32
N PHE A 41 -6.78 4.02 -23.15
CA PHE A 41 -7.08 4.88 -22.01
C PHE A 41 -5.83 5.60 -21.49
N GLN A 42 -4.70 4.89 -21.36
CA GLN A 42 -3.43 5.51 -20.96
C GLN A 42 -2.92 6.52 -21.98
N ASP A 43 -2.99 6.20 -23.27
CA ASP A 43 -2.54 7.08 -24.34
C ASP A 43 -3.38 8.37 -24.36
N ALA A 44 -4.70 8.25 -24.28
CA ALA A 44 -5.60 9.42 -24.16
C ALA A 44 -5.33 10.22 -22.89
N SER A 45 -5.15 9.56 -21.73
CA SER A 45 -4.85 10.24 -20.46
C SER A 45 -3.57 11.06 -20.53
N LYS A 46 -2.53 10.55 -21.21
CA LYS A 46 -1.27 11.29 -21.42
C LYS A 46 -1.44 12.49 -22.33
N GLU A 47 -2.20 12.35 -23.41
CA GLU A 47 -2.50 13.47 -24.31
C GLU A 47 -3.24 14.59 -23.56
N PHE A 48 -4.25 14.24 -22.74
CA PHE A 48 -4.94 15.21 -21.88
C PHE A 48 -4.00 15.88 -20.87
N GLU A 49 -3.10 15.14 -20.22
CA GLU A 49 -2.12 15.70 -19.28
C GLU A 49 -1.16 16.68 -19.97
N GLU A 50 -0.68 16.33 -21.17
CA GLU A 50 0.19 17.20 -21.97
C GLU A 50 -0.51 18.47 -22.44
N GLU A 51 -1.76 18.37 -22.92
CA GLU A 51 -2.57 19.52 -23.30
C GLU A 51 -2.83 20.45 -22.12
N PHE A 52 -3.29 19.90 -21.00
CA PHE A 52 -3.53 20.67 -19.78
C PHE A 52 -2.26 21.38 -19.30
N LYS A 53 -1.11 20.69 -19.32
CA LYS A 53 0.18 21.29 -18.95
C LYS A 53 0.61 22.39 -19.90
N LYS A 54 0.39 22.24 -21.21
CA LYS A 54 0.68 23.27 -22.21
C LYS A 54 -0.20 24.50 -22.01
N GLU A 55 -1.49 24.32 -21.76
CA GLU A 55 -2.41 25.43 -21.49
C GLU A 55 -2.08 26.15 -20.17
N ALA A 56 -1.83 25.40 -19.10
CA ALA A 56 -1.43 25.95 -17.81
C ALA A 56 -0.15 26.80 -17.91
N GLN A 57 0.86 26.31 -18.64
CA GLN A 57 2.12 27.06 -18.87
C GLN A 57 1.92 28.32 -19.72
N GLN A 58 0.98 28.30 -20.67
CA GLN A 58 0.67 29.48 -21.49
C GLN A 58 -0.07 30.55 -20.69
N ILE A 59 -0.98 30.16 -19.81
CA ILE A 59 -1.67 31.07 -18.90
C ILE A 59 -0.66 31.68 -17.91
N GLU A 60 0.26 30.88 -17.37
CA GLU A 60 1.33 31.36 -16.46
C GLU A 60 2.27 32.37 -17.16
N LYS A 61 2.70 32.09 -18.39
CA LYS A 61 3.51 33.02 -19.20
C LYS A 61 2.78 34.32 -19.54
N ALA A 62 1.48 34.24 -19.84
CA ALA A 62 0.66 35.41 -20.14
C ALA A 62 0.46 36.32 -18.91
N VAL A 63 0.46 35.75 -17.70
CA VAL A 63 0.28 36.51 -16.44
C VAL A 63 1.60 37.07 -15.89
N THR A 64 2.75 36.44 -16.16
CA THR A 64 4.06 36.83 -15.61
C THR A 64 4.80 37.95 -16.39
N THR A 65 4.41 38.25 -17.63
CA THR A 65 5.28 39.07 -18.53
C THR A 65 5.23 40.62 -18.35
N PRO A 66 4.29 41.31 -17.66
CA PRO A 66 4.42 42.76 -17.49
C PRO A 66 5.26 43.21 -16.27
N MET A 67 5.95 42.33 -15.53
CA MET A 67 6.79 42.73 -14.39
C MET A 67 8.10 41.93 -14.29
N LYS A 68 9.01 42.14 -15.24
CA LYS A 68 10.44 41.85 -15.04
C LYS A 68 11.29 43.07 -15.37
N ALA A 69 11.02 44.18 -14.68
CA ALA A 69 11.95 45.28 -14.51
C ALA A 69 12.03 45.57 -13.02
N THR A 70 13.25 45.52 -12.47
CA THR A 70 13.61 45.71 -11.05
C THR A 70 13.34 44.49 -10.19
N LEU A 71 14.42 43.81 -9.78
CA LEU A 71 14.75 43.45 -8.39
C LEU A 71 15.99 42.52 -8.41
N GLU A 72 17.16 43.14 -8.55
CA GLU A 72 18.36 42.81 -7.77
C GLU A 72 18.97 44.19 -7.42
N PRO A 73 19.50 44.46 -6.20
CA PRO A 73 20.37 43.55 -5.46
C PRO A 73 20.10 43.50 -3.93
N ASP A 74 20.93 42.69 -3.26
CA ASP A 74 21.49 42.90 -1.93
C ASP A 74 21.06 41.92 -0.82
N SER A 75 21.99 40.99 -0.58
CA SER A 75 22.53 40.64 0.74
C SER A 75 21.56 40.25 1.84
N GLN A 76 21.60 38.97 2.23
CA GLN A 76 22.10 38.64 3.56
C GLN A 76 22.44 37.15 3.74
N LYS A 77 23.72 36.93 4.04
CA LYS A 77 24.19 36.14 5.21
C LYS A 77 24.02 34.62 5.04
N VAL A 78 24.99 33.94 4.42
CA VAL A 78 26.16 33.35 5.11
C VAL A 78 25.82 32.96 6.54
N LEU A 79 25.67 31.66 6.79
CA LEU A 79 26.16 30.94 7.97
C LEU A 79 25.90 29.44 7.76
N THR A 80 26.75 28.81 6.95
CA THR A 80 27.20 27.45 7.27
C THR A 80 28.18 27.58 8.42
N PRO A 81 27.95 26.87 9.53
CA PRO A 81 29.10 26.18 10.13
C PRO A 81 28.93 24.65 10.16
N PRO A 82 30.05 23.92 10.31
CA PRO A 82 30.35 22.68 9.61
C PRO A 82 29.98 21.41 10.40
N GLU A 83 29.77 20.34 9.64
CA GLU A 83 29.94 18.96 10.10
C GLU A 83 31.44 18.71 10.39
N PRO A 84 31.80 18.10 11.52
CA PRO A 84 32.38 16.77 11.39
C PRO A 84 32.10 15.81 12.57
N ALA A 85 31.77 14.57 12.20
CA ALA A 85 32.35 13.33 12.73
C ALA A 85 32.49 13.10 14.26
N ALA A 86 31.69 12.17 14.76
CA ALA A 86 32.08 11.09 15.68
C ALA A 86 30.86 10.12 15.75
N GLU A 87 30.93 8.92 15.15
CA GLU A 87 31.20 7.64 15.87
C GLU A 87 30.17 7.37 16.98
N ALA A 88 29.56 6.21 17.19
CA ALA A 88 29.44 4.89 16.58
C ALA A 88 28.44 4.15 17.52
N GLU A 89 27.60 3.25 17.02
CA GLU A 89 26.90 2.24 17.84
C GLU A 89 27.93 1.42 18.66
N PRO A 90 27.62 0.75 19.82
CA PRO A 90 26.50 -0.20 19.98
C PRO A 90 26.04 -0.49 21.46
N GLU A 91 25.36 -1.63 21.64
CA GLU A 91 25.13 -2.41 22.88
C GLU A 91 23.98 -1.99 23.81
N ALA A 92 22.88 -2.75 23.83
CA ALA A 92 22.70 -4.01 24.58
C ALA A 92 22.54 -3.78 26.09
N ALA A 93 21.29 -3.78 26.54
CA ALA A 93 20.94 -3.96 27.94
C ALA A 93 19.91 -5.09 28.05
N MET A 94 20.42 -6.33 28.11
CA MET A 94 19.79 -7.41 28.85
C MET A 94 20.13 -7.22 30.33
N ALA A 95 19.11 -7.17 31.18
CA ALA A 95 19.21 -7.58 32.59
C ALA A 95 17.81 -8.01 33.07
N GLU A 96 17.55 -9.31 32.98
CA GLU A 96 16.57 -10.07 33.77
C GLU A 96 17.00 -10.14 35.25
N PRO A 97 16.32 -10.86 36.18
CA PRO A 97 14.90 -11.02 36.58
C PRO A 97 14.81 -10.85 38.14
N PRO A 98 14.00 -11.54 38.99
CA PRO A 98 12.73 -12.27 38.84
C PRO A 98 11.66 -11.85 39.89
N VAL A 99 10.37 -12.13 39.62
CA VAL A 99 9.43 -12.48 40.70
C VAL A 99 8.53 -13.63 40.26
N GLU A 100 8.86 -14.79 40.82
CA GLU A 100 8.08 -16.01 40.88
C GLU A 100 7.12 -15.89 42.08
N VAL A 101 5.81 -16.07 41.86
CA VAL A 101 4.89 -16.54 42.91
C VAL A 101 3.77 -17.37 42.30
N SER A 102 4.03 -18.67 42.36
CA SER A 102 3.17 -19.81 42.69
C SER A 102 1.68 -19.58 43.02
N ASP A 103 0.88 -20.47 42.41
CA ASP A 103 -0.22 -21.26 42.97
C ASP A 103 -1.32 -20.57 43.80
N ILE A 104 -2.55 -20.54 43.25
CA ILE A 104 -3.71 -21.05 44.00
C ILE A 104 -4.71 -21.79 43.11
N ASN A 105 -4.80 -23.07 43.41
CA ASN A 105 -5.87 -24.01 43.16
C ASN A 105 -7.25 -23.44 43.57
N GLY A 106 -8.24 -23.54 42.69
CA GLY A 106 -9.61 -23.07 42.90
C GLY A 106 -10.62 -24.00 42.25
N SER A 107 -10.65 -25.24 42.70
CA SER A 107 -11.72 -26.20 42.44
C SER A 107 -13.07 -25.64 42.93
N SER A 108 -14.09 -25.62 42.08
CA SER A 108 -15.45 -26.04 42.47
C SER A 108 -16.33 -26.35 41.25
N PRO A 109 -17.14 -27.41 41.32
CA PRO A 109 -18.00 -27.89 40.24
C PRO A 109 -19.41 -27.29 40.34
N VAL A 110 -20.09 -27.12 39.21
CA VAL A 110 -21.56 -27.10 39.20
C VAL A 110 -22.01 -27.92 37.99
N ALA A 111 -22.65 -29.04 38.31
CA ALA A 111 -23.45 -29.84 37.40
C ALA A 111 -24.84 -29.20 37.28
N GLU A 112 -25.36 -29.13 36.06
CA GLU A 112 -26.79 -28.97 35.82
C GLU A 112 -27.20 -29.99 34.75
N PRO A 113 -27.95 -31.05 35.11
CA PRO A 113 -28.55 -31.95 34.15
C PRO A 113 -30.04 -31.63 34.03
N THR A 114 -30.51 -31.26 32.85
CA THR A 114 -31.91 -31.51 32.49
C THR A 114 -32.03 -31.72 30.99
N GLU A 115 -31.90 -32.98 30.60
CA GLU A 115 -32.48 -33.53 29.37
C GLU A 115 -33.79 -34.25 29.75
N THR A 116 -34.63 -34.49 28.73
CA THR A 116 -35.92 -35.24 28.74
C THR A 116 -37.11 -34.44 29.29
N ASP A 117 -38.26 -34.30 28.60
CA ASP A 117 -38.87 -35.19 27.63
C ASP A 117 -39.87 -34.44 26.73
N SER A 118 -40.01 -34.93 25.49
CA SER A 118 -41.08 -34.63 24.51
C SER A 118 -42.36 -35.41 24.92
N PRO A 119 -43.41 -35.62 24.11
CA PRO A 119 -44.26 -34.75 23.28
C PRO A 119 -45.75 -34.77 23.72
N ALA A 120 -46.57 -33.82 23.23
CA ALA A 120 -47.98 -34.03 22.85
C ALA A 120 -48.51 -32.84 22.03
#